data_AF-X0SBH3-F1
#
_entry.id   AF-X0SBH3-F1
#
_cell.length_a   1.000
_cell.length_b   1.000
_cell.length_c   1.000
_cell.angle_alpha   90.00
_cell.angle_beta   90.00
_cell.angle_gamma   90.00
#
_symmetry.space_group_name_H-M   'P 1'
#
loop_
_entity.id
_entity.type
_entity.pdbx_description
1 polymer ?
#
loop_
_entity_poly.entity_id
_entity_poly.type
_entity_poly.pdbx_seq_one_letter_code
_entity_poly.pdbx_strand_id
1 'polypeptide(L)'
;MLRRLQIISFLQLDASNPKLVSTLKDFDLAVGLTPGRLGYQTMKACIQAGVDMVDLSFMSKDPLTLNKQASRANVTIIPDCGAAPELSNILVGRAVTMLKQVEEVKILVGGIQKNLFTPWAIR
;
A
#
# COMPACT_ATOMS: atom_id res chain seq x y z
N MET A 1 15.44 24.47 6.70
CA MET A 1 16.08 24.06 7.97
C MET A 1 15.09 23.19 8.74
N LEU A 2 15.09 21.87 8.46
CA LEU A 2 14.21 20.91 9.14
C LEU A 2 14.77 20.70 10.56
N ARG A 3 14.00 21.10 11.59
CA ARG A 3 14.29 20.74 12.98
C ARG A 3 14.31 19.21 13.07
N ARG A 4 15.37 18.63 13.65
CA ARG A 4 15.43 17.19 13.94
C ARG A 4 14.20 16.81 14.78
N LEU A 5 13.27 16.08 14.17
CA LEU A 5 12.20 15.41 14.89
C LEU A 5 12.86 14.29 15.70
N GLN A 6 13.01 14.47 17.02
CA GLN A 6 13.65 13.51 17.94
C GLN A 6 12.95 12.14 18.00
N ILE A 7 11.81 11.99 17.33
CA ILE A 7 10.98 10.78 17.26
C ILE A 7 11.21 9.94 15.99
N ILE A 8 12.12 10.34 15.10
CA ILE A 8 12.40 9.64 13.85
C ILE A 8 13.81 9.08 13.87
N SER A 9 13.93 7.76 13.78
CA SER A 9 15.17 7.04 13.46
C SER A 9 15.16 6.59 12.00
N PHE A 10 16.33 6.47 11.39
CA PHE A 10 16.47 5.93 10.04
C PHE A 10 17.41 4.73 10.03
N LEU A 11 17.12 3.78 9.15
CA LEU A 11 17.97 2.63 8.88
C LEU A 11 18.00 2.42 7.36
N GLN A 12 19.18 2.12 6.83
CA GLN A 12 19.33 1.78 5.42
C GLN A 12 19.17 0.27 5.24
N LEU A 13 18.20 -0.14 4.41
CA LEU A 13 17.91 -1.53 4.10
C LEU A 13 17.63 -1.71 2.62
N ASP A 14 17.91 -2.91 2.13
CA ASP A 14 17.44 -3.39 0.83
C ASP A 14 16.24 -4.30 1.06
N ALA A 15 15.07 -3.90 0.57
CA ALA A 15 13.82 -4.66 0.75
C ALA A 15 13.82 -6.00 -0.01
N SER A 16 14.75 -6.22 -0.94
CA SER A 16 14.94 -7.52 -1.59
C SER A 16 15.76 -8.50 -0.73
N ASN A 17 16.45 -8.02 0.31
CA ASN A 17 17.34 -8.80 1.14
C ASN A 17 16.56 -9.57 2.23
N PRO A 18 16.88 -10.86 2.49
CA PRO A 18 16.28 -11.64 3.57
C PRO A 18 16.38 -11.00 4.97
N LYS A 19 17.37 -10.14 5.21
CA LYS A 19 17.51 -9.37 6.47
C LYS A 19 16.31 -8.46 6.78
N LEU A 20 15.46 -8.19 5.79
CA LEU A 20 14.23 -7.44 6.01
C LEU A 20 13.35 -8.10 7.09
N VAL A 21 13.21 -9.43 7.07
CA VAL A 21 12.36 -10.17 8.02
C VAL A 21 12.84 -9.99 9.46
N SER A 22 14.15 -10.13 9.71
CA SER A 22 14.70 -9.96 11.05
C SER A 22 14.58 -8.52 11.54
N THR A 23 14.69 -7.55 10.63
CA THR A 23 14.59 -6.12 10.98
C THR A 23 13.16 -5.71 11.30
N LEU A 24 12.18 -6.24 10.56
CA LEU A 24 10.76 -5.94 10.79
C LEU A 24 10.29 -6.35 12.19
N LYS A 25 10.87 -7.39 12.80
CA LYS A 25 10.50 -7.89 14.13
C LYS A 25 10.64 -6.87 15.26
N ASP A 26 11.43 -5.81 15.05
CA ASP A 26 11.62 -4.74 16.03
C ASP A 26 10.50 -3.67 15.96
N PHE A 27 9.48 -3.88 15.14
CA PHE A 27 8.39 -2.92 14.89
C PHE A 27 7.01 -3.58 15.03
N ASP A 28 6.04 -2.78 15.48
CA ASP A 28 4.65 -3.24 15.64
C ASP A 28 3.84 -3.18 14.34
N LEU A 29 4.20 -2.28 13.42
CA LEU A 29 3.47 -2.00 12.17
C LEU A 29 4.44 -1.55 11.07
N ALA A 30 4.23 -2.06 9.86
CA ALA A 30 4.92 -1.62 8.65
C ALA A 30 4.03 -0.78 7.74
N VAL A 31 4.59 0.30 7.19
CA VAL A 31 3.96 1.09 6.11
C VAL A 31 4.79 0.90 4.83
N GLY A 32 4.24 0.18 3.87
CA GLY A 32 4.89 -0.16 2.60
C GLY A 32 4.80 0.97 1.58
N LEU A 33 5.96 1.53 1.23
CA LEU A 33 6.13 2.54 0.18
C LEU A 33 7.14 2.06 -0.87
N THR A 34 7.16 0.75 -1.13
CA THR A 34 8.16 0.14 -2.02
C THR A 34 7.76 0.30 -3.48
N PRO A 35 8.72 0.23 -4.43
CA PRO A 35 8.37 0.06 -5.84
C PRO A 35 7.47 -1.17 -6.03
N GLY A 36 6.50 -1.10 -6.93
CA GLY A 36 5.52 -2.17 -7.17
C GLY A 36 6.10 -3.57 -7.35
N ARG A 37 7.29 -3.68 -7.95
CA ARG A 37 8.01 -4.96 -8.11
C ARG A 37 8.42 -5.63 -6.79
N LEU A 38 8.50 -4.89 -5.70
CA LEU A 38 8.90 -5.34 -4.36
C LEU A 38 7.73 -5.46 -3.38
N GLY A 39 6.57 -4.87 -3.67
CA GLY A 39 5.43 -4.83 -2.73
C GLY A 39 5.02 -6.22 -2.24
N TYR A 40 4.84 -7.17 -3.17
CA TYR A 40 4.46 -8.54 -2.84
C TYR A 40 5.50 -9.26 -1.96
N GLN A 41 6.79 -9.03 -2.21
CA GLN A 41 7.86 -9.61 -1.39
C GLN A 41 7.90 -8.98 0.01
N THR A 42 7.65 -7.67 0.09
CA THR A 42 7.62 -6.92 1.35
C THR A 42 6.46 -7.38 2.24
N MET A 43 5.27 -7.60 1.67
CA MET A 43 4.13 -8.20 2.39
C MET A 43 4.47 -9.60 2.93
N LYS A 44 5.10 -10.45 2.12
CA LYS A 44 5.57 -11.77 2.58
C LYS A 44 6.56 -11.65 3.73
N ALA A 45 7.46 -10.67 3.69
CA ALA A 45 8.41 -10.44 4.76
C ALA A 45 7.72 -10.02 6.06
N CYS A 46 6.69 -9.16 5.98
CA CYS A 46 5.88 -8.76 7.14
C CYS A 46 5.12 -9.96 7.75
N ILE A 47 4.50 -10.80 6.90
CA ILE A 47 3.84 -12.04 7.34
C ILE A 47 4.83 -12.97 8.05
N GLN A 48 6.05 -13.13 7.51
CA GLN A 48 7.10 -13.96 8.12
C GLN A 48 7.65 -13.37 9.42
N ALA A 49 7.68 -12.04 9.53
CA ALA A 49 8.11 -11.33 10.72
C ALA A 49 7.05 -11.33 11.83
N GLY A 50 5.77 -11.59 11.50
CA GLY A 50 4.66 -11.47 12.43
C GLY A 50 4.21 -10.02 12.65
N VAL A 51 4.37 -9.18 11.62
CA VAL A 51 4.16 -7.73 11.70
C VAL A 51 3.04 -7.31 10.76
N ASP A 52 2.07 -6.57 11.29
CA ASP A 52 0.97 -6.02 10.50
C ASP A 52 1.49 -5.00 9.49
N MET A 53 0.78 -4.85 8.36
CA MET A 53 1.21 -3.97 7.29
C MET A 53 0.04 -3.27 6.62
N VAL A 54 0.25 -1.99 6.30
CA VAL A 54 -0.49 -1.27 5.25
C VAL A 54 0.46 -1.01 4.09
N ASP A 55 0.03 -1.25 2.85
CA ASP A 55 0.90 -1.10 1.66
C ASP A 55 0.27 -0.17 0.63
N LEU A 56 1.08 0.74 0.07
CA LEU A 56 0.68 1.65 -1.00
C LEU A 56 1.25 1.24 -2.37
N SER A 57 1.94 0.10 -2.44
CA SER A 57 2.67 -0.30 -3.64
C SER A 57 1.71 -0.88 -4.67
N PHE A 58 1.53 -0.22 -5.82
CA PHE A 58 0.79 -0.84 -6.93
C PHE A 58 1.62 -1.97 -7.56
N MET A 59 1.14 -3.20 -7.49
CA MET A 59 1.87 -4.40 -7.91
C MET A 59 1.09 -5.26 -8.91
N SER A 60 1.81 -6.04 -9.72
CA SER A 60 1.19 -6.91 -10.73
C SER A 60 0.65 -8.23 -10.17
N LYS A 61 1.13 -8.65 -9.00
CA LYS A 61 0.68 -9.88 -8.34
C LYS A 61 -0.50 -9.58 -7.44
N ASP A 62 -1.51 -10.45 -7.46
CA ASP A 62 -2.66 -10.34 -6.56
C ASP A 62 -2.24 -10.53 -5.09
N PRO A 63 -2.33 -9.49 -4.23
CA PRO A 63 -1.96 -9.58 -2.83
C PRO A 63 -2.89 -10.51 -2.03
N LEU A 64 -4.13 -10.76 -2.48
CA LEU A 64 -5.08 -11.62 -1.79
C LEU A 64 -4.66 -13.09 -1.78
N THR A 65 -3.76 -13.48 -2.67
CA THR A 65 -3.12 -14.81 -2.65
C THR A 65 -2.34 -15.08 -1.35
N LEU A 66 -1.96 -14.04 -0.61
CA LEU A 66 -1.29 -14.13 0.69
C LEU A 66 -2.25 -14.34 1.87
N ASN A 67 -3.57 -14.22 1.68
CA ASN A 67 -4.55 -14.23 2.77
C ASN A 67 -4.41 -15.46 3.69
N LYS A 68 -4.23 -16.65 3.11
CA LYS A 68 -4.05 -17.89 3.88
C LYS A 68 -2.77 -17.90 4.72
N GLN A 69 -1.70 -17.29 4.21
CA GLN A 69 -0.42 -17.18 4.93
C GLN A 69 -0.53 -16.16 6.05
N ALA A 70 -1.10 -14.99 5.77
CA ALA A 70 -1.33 -13.91 6.74
C ALA A 70 -2.23 -14.38 7.90
N SER A 71 -3.35 -15.03 7.58
CA SER A 71 -4.28 -15.59 8.58
C SER A 71 -3.60 -16.62 9.51
N ARG A 72 -2.74 -17.50 8.96
CA ARG A 72 -2.00 -18.48 9.75
C ARG A 72 -0.94 -17.85 10.65
N ALA A 73 -0.35 -16.74 10.22
CA ALA A 73 0.62 -15.99 11.00
C ALA A 73 -0.03 -15.03 12.01
N ASN A 74 -1.37 -14.92 12.01
CA ASN A 74 -2.11 -13.91 12.76
C ASN A 74 -1.63 -12.48 12.45
N VAL A 75 -1.40 -12.21 11.16
CA VAL A 75 -0.96 -10.91 10.64
C VAL A 75 -2.04 -10.33 9.74
N THR A 76 -2.30 -9.04 9.89
CA THR A 76 -3.17 -8.25 9.03
C THR A 76 -2.34 -7.51 7.98
N ILE A 77 -2.66 -7.74 6.71
CA ILE A 77 -2.10 -7.00 5.58
C ILE A 77 -3.24 -6.27 4.88
N ILE A 78 -3.16 -4.94 4.80
CA ILE A 78 -4.07 -4.11 4.00
C ILE A 78 -3.29 -3.65 2.76
N PRO A 79 -3.52 -4.27 1.59
CA PRO A 79 -2.88 -3.85 0.36
C PRO A 79 -3.55 -2.60 -0.23
N ASP A 80 -2.89 -1.99 -1.20
CA ASP A 80 -3.45 -0.99 -2.11
C ASP A 80 -3.94 0.32 -1.45
N CYS A 81 -3.47 0.68 -0.24
CA CYS A 81 -3.89 1.84 0.57
C CYS A 81 -3.57 3.25 -0.01
N GLY A 82 -3.90 3.51 -1.27
CA GLY A 82 -3.68 4.78 -1.97
C GLY A 82 -4.96 5.51 -2.37
N ALA A 83 -4.83 6.43 -3.35
CA ALA A 83 -6.00 7.14 -3.88
C ALA A 83 -6.85 6.27 -4.83
N ALA A 84 -6.17 5.53 -5.71
CA ALA A 84 -6.76 4.55 -6.60
C ALA A 84 -5.66 3.58 -7.04
N PRO A 85 -5.67 2.32 -6.58
CA PRO A 85 -6.69 1.68 -5.71
C PRO A 85 -6.73 2.20 -4.24
N GLU A 86 -7.70 1.71 -3.45
CA GLU A 86 -8.19 2.10 -2.10
C GLU A 86 -9.28 3.16 -2.01
N LEU A 87 -8.99 4.47 -1.98
CA LEU A 87 -10.03 5.46 -1.70
C LEU A 87 -11.17 5.36 -2.72
N SER A 88 -10.82 5.14 -3.99
CA SER A 88 -11.77 4.81 -5.05
C SER A 88 -12.64 3.60 -4.71
N ASN A 89 -12.06 2.54 -4.16
CA ASN A 89 -12.74 1.29 -3.83
C ASN A 89 -13.62 1.43 -2.59
N ILE A 90 -13.18 2.18 -1.57
CA ILE A 90 -13.97 2.47 -0.36
C ILE A 90 -15.21 3.29 -0.74
N LEU A 91 -15.06 4.31 -1.59
CA LEU A 91 -16.17 5.14 -2.06
C LEU A 91 -17.19 4.31 -2.85
N VAL A 92 -16.70 3.44 -3.74
CA VAL A 92 -17.56 2.49 -4.47
C VAL A 92 -18.26 1.54 -3.51
N GLY A 93 -17.54 0.94 -2.57
CA GLY A 93 -18.10 0.04 -1.56
C GLY A 93 -19.19 0.71 -0.75
N ARG A 94 -18.98 1.96 -0.31
CA ARG A 94 -20.00 2.76 0.38
C ARG A 94 -21.22 3.02 -0.51
N ALA A 95 -21.03 3.44 -1.75
CA ALA A 95 -22.12 3.71 -2.68
C ALA A 95 -22.99 2.46 -2.92
N VAL A 96 -22.37 1.28 -3.08
CA VAL A 96 -23.07 0.01 -3.25
C VAL A 96 -23.99 -0.29 -2.07
N THR A 97 -23.59 0.01 -0.83
CA THR A 97 -24.46 -0.21 0.35
C THR A 97 -25.68 0.72 0.41
N MET A 98 -25.66 1.82 -0.35
CA MET A 98 -26.71 2.84 -0.34
C MET A 98 -27.72 2.68 -1.49
N LEU A 99 -27.42 1.82 -2.46
CA LEU A 99 -28.23 1.62 -3.66
C LEU A 99 -28.89 0.24 -3.62
N LYS A 100 -30.11 0.13 -4.17
CA LYS A 100 -30.82 -1.17 -4.26
C LYS A 100 -30.13 -2.13 -5.23
N GLN A 101 -29.59 -1.59 -6.32
CA GLN A 101 -28.91 -2.35 -7.38
C GLN A 101 -27.85 -1.45 -8.02
N VAL A 102 -26.71 -2.03 -8.39
CA VAL A 102 -25.63 -1.37 -9.13
C VAL A 102 -25.39 -2.15 -10.42
N GLU A 103 -25.54 -1.49 -11.56
CA GLU A 103 -25.35 -2.11 -12.89
C GLU A 103 -23.91 -1.94 -13.39
N GLU A 104 -23.31 -0.77 -13.18
CA GLU A 104 -21.97 -0.44 -13.66
C GLU A 104 -21.26 0.51 -12.68
N VAL A 105 -19.95 0.32 -12.51
CA VAL A 105 -19.07 1.24 -11.80
C VAL A 105 -17.96 1.69 -12.75
N LYS A 106 -17.81 3.00 -12.93
CA LYS A 106 -16.71 3.61 -13.68
C LYS A 106 -15.89 4.48 -12.73
N ILE A 107 -14.63 4.14 -12.53
CA ILE A 107 -13.68 4.92 -11.74
C ILE A 107 -12.80 5.73 -12.71
N LEU A 108 -12.87 7.05 -12.63
CA LEU A 108 -12.02 7.97 -13.39
C LEU A 108 -11.06 8.66 -12.43
N VAL A 109 -9.76 8.39 -12.59
CA VAL A 109 -8.70 8.96 -11.74
C VAL A 109 -7.60 9.59 -12.59
N GLY A 110 -7.00 10.66 -12.10
CA GLY A 110 -5.89 11.34 -12.77
C GLY A 110 -5.15 12.28 -11.83
N GLY A 111 -3.82 12.28 -11.92
CA GLY A 111 -2.98 13.28 -11.27
C GLY A 111 -2.81 14.48 -12.18
N ILE A 112 -3.54 15.57 -11.92
CA ILE A 112 -3.49 16.78 -12.74
C ILE A 112 -2.56 17.80 -12.08
N GLN A 113 -1.62 18.36 -12.85
CA GLN A 113 -0.78 19.45 -12.37
C GLN A 113 -1.64 20.70 -12.14
N LYS A 114 -1.40 21.39 -11.03
CA LYS A 114 -2.08 22.66 -10.75
C LYS A 114 -1.76 23.74 -11.80
N ASN A 115 -0.55 23.72 -12.36
CA ASN A 115 -0.10 24.69 -13.37
C ASN A 115 -0.06 24.04 -14.76
N LEU A 116 -0.92 24.51 -15.66
CA LEU A 116 -1.12 23.95 -17.01
C LEU A 116 -0.11 24.43 -18.06
N PHE A 117 0.92 25.20 -17.68
CA PHE A 117 1.86 25.81 -18.63
C PHE A 117 3.03 24.91 -19.06
N THR A 118 3.03 23.63 -18.69
CA THR A 118 4.04 22.68 -19.18
C THR A 118 3.57 22.04 -20.49
N PRO A 119 4.49 21.72 -21.44
CA PRO A 119 4.13 21.14 -22.75
C PRO A 119 3.38 19.80 -22.72
N TRP A 120 3.30 19.17 -21.54
CA TRP A 120 2.70 17.86 -21.31
C TRP A 120 1.36 17.93 -20.58
N ALA A 121 0.84 19.13 -20.31
CA ALA A 121 -0.49 19.28 -19.73
C ALA A 121 -1.54 18.77 -20.73
N ILE A 122 -2.25 17.71 -20.36
CA ILE A 122 -3.39 17.17 -21.13
C ILE A 122 -4.43 18.29 -21.21
N ARG A 123 -4.70 18.76 -22.44
CA ARG A 123 -5.79 19.70 -22.75
C ARG A 123 -7.09 18.95 -22.97
#